data_AF-A0A956ZNG7-F1
#
_entry.id   AF-A0A956ZNG7-F1
#
_cell.length_a   1.000
_cell.length_b   1.000
_cell.length_c   1.000
_cell.angle_alpha   90.00
_cell.angle_beta   90.00
_cell.angle_gamma   90.00
#
_symmetry.space_group_name_H-M   'P 1'
#
loop_
_entity.id
_entity.type
_entity.pdbx_description
1 polymer ?
#
loop_
_entity_poly.entity_id
_entity_poly.type
_entity_poly.pdbx_seq_one_letter_code
_entity_poly.pdbx_strand_id
1 'polypeptide(L)'
;MSERQRFETLDEGCVVAVGALFGAEASVEPYSPDGTPVFRLCPAGAADGISMVLWPSLQRVDVTSTGNHAWVLKNVGDVEIIPGVEVVFRPAEGRGFLFVSVNGWINMVMG
;
A
#
# COMPACT_ATOMS: atom_id res chain seq x y z
N MET A 1 20.70 -5.87 -9.67
CA MET A 1 19.84 -4.80 -9.12
C MET A 1 18.46 -5.03 -9.71
N SER A 2 17.46 -5.37 -8.89
CA SER A 2 16.12 -5.60 -9.42
C SER A 2 15.50 -4.26 -9.83
N GLU A 3 14.89 -4.22 -11.00
CA GLU A 3 14.29 -3.02 -11.58
C GLU A 3 13.09 -2.57 -10.76
N ARG A 4 12.89 -1.26 -10.62
CA ARG A 4 11.70 -0.70 -9.96
C ARG A 4 10.47 -1.10 -10.75
N GLN A 5 9.40 -1.46 -10.05
CA GLN A 5 8.13 -1.79 -10.70
C GLN A 5 7.17 -0.62 -10.53
N ARG A 6 6.53 -0.21 -11.61
CA ARG A 6 5.52 0.86 -11.60
C ARG A 6 4.18 0.31 -12.06
N PHE A 7 3.14 0.62 -11.31
CA PHE A 7 1.75 0.35 -11.65
C PHE A 7 1.04 1.68 -11.84
N GLU A 8 0.25 1.79 -12.90
CA GLU A 8 -0.56 2.99 -13.22
C GLU A 8 -1.87 3.03 -12.41
N THR A 9 -2.14 2.00 -11.62
CA THR A 9 -3.34 1.89 -10.79
C THR A 9 -3.11 0.91 -9.66
N LEU A 10 -3.87 1.06 -8.57
CA LEU A 10 -3.98 0.05 -7.53
C LEU A 10 -4.94 -1.06 -8.01
N ASP A 11 -4.41 -2.03 -8.75
CA ASP A 11 -5.14 -3.23 -9.17
C ASP A 11 -4.70 -4.49 -8.41
N GLU A 12 -5.29 -5.64 -8.71
CA GLU A 12 -4.96 -6.92 -8.08
C GLU A 12 -3.49 -7.33 -8.32
N GLY A 13 -2.93 -7.02 -9.50
CA GLY A 13 -1.52 -7.26 -9.80
C GLY A 13 -0.59 -6.44 -8.90
N CYS A 14 -0.94 -5.17 -8.69
CA CYS A 14 -0.24 -4.30 -7.74
C CYS A 14 -0.35 -4.83 -6.31
N VAL A 15 -1.53 -5.30 -5.88
CA VAL A 15 -1.72 -5.89 -4.53
C VAL A 15 -0.77 -7.06 -4.31
N VAL A 16 -0.68 -7.99 -5.28
CA VAL A 16 0.22 -9.14 -5.22
C VAL A 16 1.68 -8.69 -5.14
N ALA A 17 2.07 -7.70 -5.93
CA ALA A 17 3.43 -7.18 -5.93
C ALA A 17 3.80 -6.48 -4.60
N VAL A 18 2.87 -5.75 -4.00
CA VAL A 18 3.05 -5.17 -2.65
C VAL A 18 3.18 -6.29 -1.61
N GLY A 19 2.34 -7.33 -1.66
CA GLY A 19 2.48 -8.49 -0.79
C GLY A 19 3.85 -9.15 -0.90
N ALA A 20 4.34 -9.34 -2.13
CA ALA A 20 5.67 -9.88 -2.39
C ALA A 20 6.81 -9.02 -1.83
N LEU A 21 6.70 -7.69 -1.90
CA LEU A 21 7.68 -6.76 -1.31
C LEU A 21 7.84 -6.99 0.21
N PHE A 22 6.74 -7.20 0.92
CA PHE A 22 6.74 -7.40 2.37
C PHE A 22 6.84 -8.85 2.81
N GLY A 23 6.88 -9.80 1.86
CA GLY A 23 6.79 -11.23 2.16
C GLY A 23 5.50 -11.61 2.90
N ALA A 24 4.40 -10.90 2.62
CA ALA A 24 3.11 -11.07 3.26
C ALA A 24 2.04 -11.42 2.22
N GLU A 25 1.17 -12.37 2.57
CA GLU A 25 0.03 -12.73 1.73
C GLU A 25 -1.14 -11.76 1.98
N ALA A 26 -1.75 -11.28 0.91
CA ALA A 26 -2.91 -10.40 0.98
C ALA A 26 -4.16 -11.22 1.33
N SER A 27 -4.78 -10.93 2.49
CA SER A 27 -6.06 -11.52 2.85
C SER A 27 -7.22 -10.66 2.35
N VAL A 28 -8.26 -11.30 1.80
CA VAL A 28 -9.49 -10.60 1.39
C VAL A 28 -10.32 -10.24 2.63
N GLU A 29 -10.70 -8.97 2.74
CA GLU A 29 -11.59 -8.48 3.79
C GLU A 29 -13.05 -8.88 3.52
N PRO A 30 -13.90 -9.03 4.56
CA PRO A 30 -15.28 -9.48 4.41
C PRO A 30 -16.22 -8.45 3.77
N TYR A 31 -15.75 -7.24 3.52
CA TYR A 31 -16.51 -6.14 2.93
C TYR A 31 -15.97 -5.78 1.54
N SER A 32 -16.88 -5.42 0.64
CA SER A 32 -16.58 -4.95 -0.71
C SER A 32 -17.52 -3.78 -1.02
N PRO A 33 -17.01 -2.55 -1.22
CA PRO A 33 -17.87 -1.37 -1.38
C PRO A 33 -18.78 -1.43 -2.62
N ASP A 34 -18.35 -2.16 -3.65
CA ASP A 34 -19.02 -2.29 -4.95
C ASP A 34 -18.94 -3.72 -5.52
N GLY A 35 -18.70 -4.71 -4.64
CA GLY A 35 -18.45 -6.10 -5.05
C GLY A 35 -16.99 -6.39 -5.42
N THR A 36 -16.13 -5.37 -5.53
CA THR A 36 -14.68 -5.56 -5.74
C THR A 36 -13.99 -5.95 -4.43
N PRO A 37 -13.11 -6.96 -4.43
CA PRO A 37 -12.35 -7.35 -3.24
C PRO A 37 -11.51 -6.21 -2.65
N VAL A 38 -11.47 -6.16 -1.33
CA VAL A 38 -10.57 -5.31 -0.54
C VAL A 38 -9.53 -6.20 0.11
N PHE A 39 -8.27 -5.78 0.12
CA PHE A 39 -7.16 -6.61 0.54
C PHE A 39 -6.47 -6.02 1.76
N ARG A 40 -6.28 -6.82 2.81
CA ARG A 40 -5.42 -6.49 3.94
C ARG A 40 -4.07 -7.18 3.82
N LEU A 41 -3.01 -6.43 4.06
CA LEU A 41 -1.65 -6.90 4.21
C LEU A 41 -1.15 -6.54 5.61
N CYS A 42 -0.61 -7.54 6.30
CA CYS A 42 0.05 -7.37 7.60
C CYS A 42 1.50 -7.82 7.46
N PRO A 43 2.43 -6.90 7.15
CA PRO A 43 3.86 -7.20 7.11
C PRO A 43 4.35 -7.78 8.44
N ALA A 44 5.35 -8.66 8.36
CA ALA A 44 6.03 -9.21 9.53
C ALA A 44 7.46 -8.66 9.66
N GLY A 45 8.19 -9.07 10.69
CA GLY A 45 9.59 -8.73 10.88
C GLY A 45 9.78 -7.26 11.26
N ALA A 46 10.61 -6.52 10.53
CA ALA A 46 10.92 -5.12 10.85
C ALA A 46 9.74 -4.16 10.63
N ALA A 47 8.74 -4.57 9.82
CA ALA A 47 7.49 -3.85 9.62
C ALA A 47 6.32 -4.44 10.43
N ASP A 48 6.61 -5.27 11.45
CA ASP A 48 5.59 -5.82 12.34
C ASP A 48 4.78 -4.71 13.02
N GLY A 49 3.48 -4.95 13.18
CA GLY A 49 2.53 -3.96 13.69
C GLY A 49 2.02 -2.96 12.66
N ILE A 50 2.47 -3.00 11.40
CA ILE A 50 1.84 -2.29 10.29
C ILE A 50 0.67 -3.10 9.74
N SER A 51 -0.45 -2.45 9.45
CA SER A 51 -1.54 -3.02 8.66
C SER A 51 -1.85 -2.09 7.49
N MET A 52 -1.84 -2.63 6.28
CA MET A 52 -2.24 -1.92 5.07
C MET A 52 -3.54 -2.51 4.55
N VAL A 53 -4.51 -1.65 4.25
CA VAL A 53 -5.74 -2.03 3.55
C VAL A 53 -5.74 -1.36 2.19
N LEU A 54 -5.71 -2.18 1.14
CA LEU A 54 -5.70 -1.78 -0.26
C LEU A 54 -7.12 -1.92 -0.81
N TRP A 55 -7.62 -0.82 -1.38
CA TRP A 55 -8.97 -0.71 -1.93
C TRP A 55 -8.87 -0.46 -3.45
N PRO A 56 -8.74 -1.52 -4.28
CA PRO A 56 -8.59 -1.34 -5.72
C PRO A 56 -9.72 -0.53 -6.37
N SER A 57 -10.99 -0.83 -6.10
CA SER A 57 -12.10 -0.09 -6.73
C SER A 57 -12.17 1.39 -6.33
N LEU A 58 -11.61 1.75 -5.18
CA LEU A 58 -11.61 3.13 -4.69
C LEU A 58 -10.29 3.86 -4.95
N GLN A 59 -9.28 3.17 -5.53
CA GLN A 59 -7.92 3.68 -5.65
C GLN A 59 -7.43 4.28 -4.34
N ARG A 60 -7.54 3.51 -3.26
CA ARG A 60 -7.30 4.00 -1.89
C ARG A 60 -6.43 3.02 -1.13
N VAL A 61 -5.56 3.55 -0.28
CA VAL A 61 -4.78 2.79 0.69
C VAL A 61 -4.94 3.39 2.08
N ASP A 62 -5.21 2.52 3.05
CA ASP A 62 -5.17 2.85 4.46
C ASP A 62 -3.97 2.14 5.09
N VAL A 63 -3.18 2.85 5.90
CA VAL A 63 -2.05 2.29 6.61
C VAL A 63 -2.18 2.63 8.07
N THR A 64 -2.09 1.63 8.94
CA THR A 64 -2.05 1.82 10.39
C THR A 64 -0.78 1.23 10.98
N SER A 65 -0.29 1.81 12.06
CA SER A 65 0.79 1.23 12.87
C SER A 65 0.35 1.04 14.31
N THR A 66 0.98 0.10 15.02
CA THR A 66 0.87 -0.07 16.47
C THR A 66 1.22 1.26 17.17
N GLY A 67 0.20 1.96 17.68
CA GLY A 67 0.35 3.32 18.21
C GLY A 67 -0.72 4.34 17.80
N ASN A 68 -1.81 3.92 17.14
CA ASN A 68 -2.98 4.76 16.78
C ASN A 68 -2.76 5.80 15.67
N HIS A 69 -1.68 5.74 14.91
CA HIS A 69 -1.55 6.54 13.70
C HIS A 69 -2.14 5.80 12.50
N ALA A 70 -2.99 6.51 11.75
CA ALA A 70 -3.60 6.03 10.53
C ALA A 70 -3.36 7.05 9.42
N TRP A 71 -2.82 6.58 8.31
CA TRP A 71 -2.65 7.34 7.07
C TRP A 71 -3.64 6.80 6.05
N VAL A 72 -4.32 7.72 5.36
CA VAL A 72 -5.28 7.37 4.32
C VAL A 72 -4.95 8.19 3.09
N LEU A 73 -4.51 7.52 2.03
CA LEU A 73 -4.33 8.13 0.72
C LEU A 73 -5.47 7.69 -0.20
N LYS A 74 -6.20 8.66 -0.72
CA LYS A 74 -7.28 8.48 -1.69
C LYS A 74 -6.81 8.85 -3.08
N ASN A 75 -7.52 8.38 -4.10
CA ASN A 75 -7.27 8.71 -5.50
C ASN A 75 -5.82 8.37 -5.91
N VAL A 76 -5.33 7.18 -5.54
CA VAL A 76 -4.02 6.67 -5.95
C VAL A 76 -3.99 6.58 -7.47
N GLY A 77 -3.01 7.23 -8.09
CA GLY A 77 -2.81 7.27 -9.54
C GLY A 77 -1.57 6.56 -10.03
N ASP A 78 -0.56 6.35 -9.16
CA ASP A 78 0.51 5.42 -9.44
C ASP A 78 1.07 4.80 -8.17
N VAL A 79 1.64 3.61 -8.34
CA VAL A 79 2.32 2.87 -7.29
C VAL A 79 3.71 2.49 -7.80
N GLU A 80 4.74 2.87 -7.07
CA GLU A 80 6.13 2.47 -7.35
C GLU A 80 6.60 1.52 -6.25
N ILE A 81 7.03 0.33 -6.64
CA ILE A 81 7.63 -0.66 -5.75
C ILE A 81 9.14 -0.64 -5.98
N ILE A 82 9.87 -0.37 -4.91
CA ILE A 82 11.32 -0.39 -4.86
C ILE A 82 11.73 -1.69 -4.15
N PRO A 83 12.20 -2.72 -4.88
CA PRO A 83 12.41 -4.05 -4.31
C PRO A 83 13.33 -4.06 -3.10
N GLY A 84 12.86 -4.64 -1.99
CA GLY A 84 13.59 -4.72 -0.73
C GLY A 84 13.71 -3.40 0.03
N VAL A 85 13.01 -2.35 -0.39
CA VAL A 85 13.04 -1.03 0.25
C VAL A 85 11.64 -0.60 0.65
N GLU A 86 10.76 -0.26 -0.29
CA GLU A 86 9.48 0.37 0.03
C GLU A 86 8.49 0.33 -1.13
N VAL A 87 7.22 0.56 -0.81
CA VAL A 87 6.19 0.92 -1.77
C VAL A 87 5.84 2.40 -1.60
N VAL A 88 5.70 3.12 -2.71
CA VAL A 88 5.32 4.52 -2.76
C VAL A 88 4.01 4.66 -3.53
N PHE A 89 2.97 5.14 -2.86
CA PHE A 89 1.67 5.47 -3.44
C PHE A 89 1.61 6.96 -3.71
N ARG A 90 1.19 7.35 -4.92
CA ARG A 90 1.03 8.75 -5.30
C ARG A 90 -0.41 9.03 -5.71
N PRO A 91 -0.96 10.21 -5.36
CA PRO A 91 -2.29 10.59 -5.83
C PRO A 91 -2.24 10.90 -7.33
N ALA A 92 -3.34 10.63 -8.04
CA ALA A 92 -3.50 10.91 -9.47
C ALA A 92 -3.45 12.42 -9.77
N GLU A 93 -3.82 13.24 -8.78
CA GLU A 93 -3.82 14.70 -8.86
C GLU A 93 -3.12 15.30 -7.65
N GLY A 94 -2.49 16.47 -7.85
CA GLY A 94 -1.79 17.20 -6.80
C GLY A 94 -0.33 16.77 -6.60
N ARG A 95 0.23 17.13 -5.44
CA ARG A 95 1.60 16.77 -5.04
C ARG A 95 1.54 16.01 -3.72
N GLY A 96 2.31 14.93 -3.63
CA GLY A 96 2.43 14.17 -2.39
C GLY A 96 2.67 12.70 -2.63
N PHE A 97 2.87 11.98 -1.54
CA PHE A 97 3.01 10.54 -1.53
C PHE A 97 2.76 9.98 -0.13
N LEU A 98 2.38 8.71 -0.08
CA LEU A 98 2.44 7.85 1.09
C LEU A 98 3.44 6.74 0.77
N PHE A 99 4.47 6.55 1.59
CA PHE A 99 5.32 5.37 1.47
C PHE A 99 5.24 4.49 2.71
N VAL A 100 5.46 3.19 2.48
CA VAL A 100 5.63 2.19 3.53
C VAL A 100 6.89 1.40 3.20
N SER A 101 7.84 1.42 4.13
CA SER A 101 9.13 0.75 3.98
C SER A 101 9.15 -0.61 4.66
N VAL A 102 9.92 -1.55 4.12
CA VAL A 102 10.08 -2.92 4.66
C VAL A 102 10.69 -2.95 6.07
N ASN A 103 11.32 -1.85 6.49
CA ASN A 103 11.86 -1.66 7.84
C ASN A 103 10.89 -0.95 8.81
N GLY A 104 9.61 -0.83 8.45
CA GLY A 104 8.57 -0.32 9.34
C GLY A 104 8.36 1.19 9.34
N TRP A 105 9.03 1.94 8.46
CA TRP A 105 8.83 3.38 8.35
C TRP A 105 7.65 3.71 7.46
N ILE A 106 6.80 4.61 7.95
CA ILE A 106 5.66 5.15 7.21
C ILE A 106 5.78 6.67 7.22
N ASN A 107 5.57 7.30 6.07
CA ASN A 107 5.42 8.75 6.01
C ASN A 107 4.44 9.14 4.92
N MET A 108 3.74 10.25 5.16
CA MET A 108 2.86 10.87 4.19
C MET A 108 3.22 12.34 4.08
N VAL A 109 3.52 12.78 2.87
CA VAL A 109 3.75 14.18 2.55
C VAL A 109 2.67 14.61 1.58
N MET A 110 1.90 15.64 1.96
CA MET A 110 0.88 16.25 1.12
C MET A 110 1.30 17.68 0.78
N GLY A 111 1.11 18.09 -0.47
CA GLY A 111 1.43 19.43 -0.97
C GLY A 111 0.24 20.18 -1.53
#